data_AF-A0A2T6D977-F1
#
_entry.id   AF-A0A2T6D977-F1
#
_cell.length_a   1.000
_cell.length_b   1.000
_cell.length_c   1.000
_cell.angle_alpha   90.00
_cell.angle_beta   90.00
_cell.angle_gamma   90.00
#
_symmetry.space_group_name_H-M   'P 1'
#
loop_
_entity.id
_entity.type
_entity.pdbx_description
1 polymer ?
#
loop_
_entity_poly.entity_id
_entity_poly.type
_entity_poly.pdbx_seq_one_letter_code
_entity_poly.pdbx_strand_id
1 'polypeptide(L)'
;MAGLGYRVVVPCVTIRAMPPLSEVVPAPRERAPADPELSALRDTLKRCSPSTIEAACLLHRTGDMTHLKPVLLGVVERYVENDRRARVRTGDDQLRLVEDLGIDSLTMLEIVVLTEEALHISISNEELTQVRTLGDVRRFLATKVETAPWRLARAG
;
A
#
# COMPACT_ATOMS: atom_id res chain seq x y z
N MET A 1 27.97 -4.59 86.32
CA MET A 1 27.63 -3.21 85.89
C MET A 1 28.14 -3.02 84.45
N ALA A 2 27.73 -3.88 83.51
CA ALA A 2 26.59 -3.75 82.60
C ALA A 2 26.78 -2.62 81.55
N GLY A 3 27.24 -3.03 80.37
CA GLY A 3 27.60 -2.18 79.24
C GLY A 3 26.41 -1.72 78.40
N LEU A 4 26.61 -0.58 77.74
CA LEU A 4 25.68 0.11 76.85
C LEU A 4 25.56 -0.63 75.51
N GLY A 5 24.54 -1.49 75.40
CA GLY A 5 24.10 -2.08 74.13
C GLY A 5 23.21 -1.09 73.37
N TYR A 6 23.73 -0.51 72.30
CA TYR A 6 22.91 0.26 71.35
C TYR A 6 22.10 -0.72 70.50
N ARG A 7 20.76 -0.64 70.59
CA ARG A 7 19.83 -1.36 69.71
C ARG A 7 19.75 -0.61 68.38
N VAL A 8 20.18 -1.25 67.31
CA VAL A 8 19.89 -0.84 65.94
C VAL A 8 18.39 -1.04 65.70
N VAL A 9 17.66 0.05 65.53
CA VAL A 9 16.27 0.02 65.06
C VAL A 9 16.33 -0.05 63.53
N VAL A 10 16.14 -1.25 62.97
CA VAL A 10 15.93 -1.43 61.54
C VAL A 10 14.45 -1.17 61.27
N PRO A 11 14.05 -0.10 60.56
CA PRO A 11 12.66 0.04 60.15
C PRO A 11 12.36 -1.02 59.10
N CYS A 12 11.33 -1.82 59.41
CA CYS A 12 10.67 -2.80 58.58
C CYS A 12 10.46 -2.25 57.15
N VAL A 13 11.31 -2.64 56.20
CA VAL A 13 11.04 -2.43 54.78
C VAL A 13 9.98 -3.45 54.40
N THR A 14 8.72 -3.04 54.42
CA THR A 14 7.64 -3.80 53.79
C THR A 14 7.95 -3.90 52.31
N ILE A 15 8.45 -5.06 51.87
CA ILE A 15 8.51 -5.40 50.45
C ILE A 15 7.06 -5.46 49.97
N ARG A 16 6.62 -4.39 49.31
CA ARG A 16 5.33 -4.37 48.62
C ARG A 16 5.42 -5.40 47.50
N ALA A 17 4.68 -6.49 47.62
CA ALA A 17 4.54 -7.47 46.56
C ALA A 17 4.14 -6.76 45.27
N MET A 18 4.94 -6.91 44.20
CA MET A 18 4.52 -6.53 42.86
C MET A 18 3.32 -7.41 42.48
N PRO A 19 2.21 -6.83 41.96
CA PRO A 19 1.17 -7.65 41.36
C PRO A 19 1.77 -8.42 40.17
N PRO A 20 1.31 -9.65 39.91
CA PRO A 20 1.78 -10.40 38.74
C PRO A 20 1.49 -9.58 37.49
N LEU A 21 2.42 -9.64 36.53
CA LEU A 21 2.26 -9.10 35.18
C LEU A 21 1.11 -9.86 34.51
N SER A 22 -0.13 -9.46 34.81
CA SER A 22 -1.28 -9.81 34.00
C SER A 22 -1.00 -9.27 32.60
N GLU A 23 -0.96 -10.19 31.65
CA GLU A 23 -0.83 -9.95 30.24
C GLU A 23 -1.66 -8.72 29.85
N VAL A 24 -0.98 -7.66 29.43
CA VAL A 24 -1.64 -6.58 28.69
C VAL A 24 -2.06 -7.21 27.37
N VAL A 25 -3.21 -7.87 27.38
CA VAL A 25 -3.95 -8.18 26.16
C VAL A 25 -4.23 -6.80 25.57
N PRO A 26 -3.64 -6.42 24.41
CA PRO A 26 -3.99 -5.15 23.81
C PRO A 26 -5.49 -5.22 23.54
N ALA A 27 -6.23 -4.23 24.08
CA ALA A 27 -7.64 -4.06 23.81
C ALA A 27 -7.88 -4.22 22.29
N PRO A 28 -9.00 -4.83 21.86
CA PRO A 28 -9.33 -4.87 20.44
C PRO A 28 -9.22 -3.44 19.93
N ARG A 29 -8.20 -3.17 19.09
CA ARG A 29 -8.02 -1.85 18.48
C ARG A 29 -9.33 -1.60 17.75
N GLU A 30 -10.14 -0.71 18.31
CA GLU A 30 -11.39 -0.27 17.71
C GLU A 30 -11.03 0.10 16.28
N ARG A 31 -11.45 -0.74 15.32
CA ARG A 31 -11.06 -0.62 13.92
C ARG A 31 -11.43 0.80 13.56
N ALA A 32 -10.42 1.63 13.27
CA ALA A 32 -10.65 2.95 12.69
C ALA A 32 -11.74 2.81 11.63
N PRO A 33 -12.74 3.72 11.60
CA PRO A 33 -13.84 3.61 10.66
C PRO A 33 -13.27 3.33 9.28
N ALA A 34 -13.78 2.27 8.64
CA ALA A 34 -13.30 1.86 7.34
C ALA A 34 -13.44 3.06 6.41
N ASP A 35 -12.32 3.63 5.97
CA ASP A 35 -12.30 4.71 5.00
C ASP A 35 -13.06 4.21 3.76
N PRO A 36 -14.25 4.78 3.45
CA PRO A 36 -15.13 4.28 2.41
C PRO A 36 -14.45 4.32 1.04
N GLU A 37 -13.57 5.29 0.80
CA GLU A 37 -12.77 5.41 -0.41
C GLU A 37 -11.79 4.22 -0.52
N LEU A 38 -11.08 3.89 0.56
CA LEU A 38 -10.20 2.72 0.58
C LEU A 38 -10.96 1.40 0.54
N SER A 39 -12.22 1.36 0.96
CA SER A 39 -13.07 0.16 0.81
C SER A 39 -13.47 -0.03 -0.65
N ALA A 40 -13.89 1.03 -1.33
CA ALA A 40 -14.21 1.00 -2.77
C ALA A 40 -12.98 0.60 -3.59
N LEU A 41 -11.81 1.19 -3.30
CA LEU A 41 -10.54 0.85 -3.95
C LEU A 41 -10.19 -0.64 -3.82
N ARG A 42 -10.42 -1.24 -2.64
CA ARG A 42 -10.22 -2.69 -2.44
C ARG A 42 -11.17 -3.52 -3.28
N ASP A 43 -12.42 -3.09 -3.45
CA ASP A 43 -13.38 -3.80 -4.30
C ASP A 43 -12.99 -3.71 -5.78
N THR A 44 -12.58 -2.53 -6.25
CA THR A 44 -12.04 -2.32 -7.61
C THR A 44 -10.86 -3.25 -7.88
N LEU A 45 -9.90 -3.30 -6.96
CA LEU A 45 -8.68 -4.11 -7.09
C LEU A 45 -8.82 -5.55 -6.58
N LYS A 46 -10.02 -6.03 -6.24
CA LYS A 46 -10.22 -7.36 -5.58
C LYS A 46 -9.70 -8.56 -6.36
N ARG A 47 -9.51 -8.40 -7.67
CA ARG A 47 -8.98 -9.46 -8.54
C ARG A 47 -7.49 -9.30 -8.84
N CYS A 48 -6.83 -8.31 -8.24
CA CYS A 48 -5.38 -8.17 -8.19
C CYS A 48 -4.81 -8.92 -6.98
N SER A 49 -3.49 -9.04 -6.91
CA SER A 49 -2.85 -9.66 -5.74
C SER A 49 -2.98 -8.79 -4.48
N PRO A 50 -2.89 -9.39 -3.26
CA PRO A 50 -2.98 -8.64 -2.01
C PRO A 50 -1.93 -7.52 -1.90
N SER A 51 -0.72 -7.77 -2.39
CA SER A 51 0.36 -6.77 -2.41
C SER A 51 0.01 -5.54 -3.24
N THR A 52 -0.70 -5.72 -4.35
CA THR A 52 -1.18 -4.61 -5.21
C THR A 52 -2.22 -3.78 -4.49
N ILE A 53 -3.16 -4.44 -3.82
CA ILE A 53 -4.21 -3.78 -3.04
C ILE A 53 -3.60 -2.97 -1.90
N GLU A 54 -2.63 -3.55 -1.18
CA GLU A 54 -1.91 -2.87 -0.10
C GLU A 54 -1.13 -1.66 -0.61
N ALA A 55 -0.39 -1.81 -1.71
CA ALA A 55 0.34 -0.70 -2.33
C ALA A 55 -0.61 0.42 -2.78
N ALA A 56 -1.75 0.09 -3.38
CA ALA A 56 -2.74 1.07 -3.79
C ALA A 56 -3.32 1.82 -2.58
N CYS A 57 -3.63 1.10 -1.50
CA CYS A 57 -4.10 1.70 -0.25
C CYS A 57 -3.03 2.57 0.42
N LEU A 58 -1.75 2.19 0.36
CA LEU A 58 -0.66 3.02 0.87
C LEU A 58 -0.47 4.28 0.01
N LEU A 59 -0.50 4.15 -1.31
CA LEU A 59 -0.45 5.26 -2.26
C LEU A 59 -1.58 6.26 -1.95
N HIS A 60 -2.82 5.79 -1.81
CA HIS A 60 -3.96 6.66 -1.52
C HIS A 60 -3.86 7.34 -0.15
N ARG A 61 -3.42 6.60 0.89
CA ARG A 61 -3.32 7.15 2.24
C ARG A 61 -2.21 8.17 2.41
N THR A 62 -1.07 7.94 1.79
CA THR A 62 0.17 8.67 2.06
C THR A 62 0.57 9.63 0.94
N GLY A 63 0.09 9.40 -0.29
CA GLY A 63 0.60 10.08 -1.47
C GLY A 63 2.02 9.65 -1.88
N ASP A 64 2.63 8.64 -1.25
CA ASP A 64 3.98 8.24 -1.59
C ASP A 64 4.03 7.53 -2.97
N MET A 65 4.70 8.18 -3.92
CA MET A 65 4.85 7.70 -5.30
C MET A 65 5.71 6.44 -5.42
N THR A 66 6.41 6.05 -4.36
CA THR A 66 7.11 4.75 -4.27
C THR A 66 6.14 3.58 -4.44
N HIS A 67 4.88 3.76 -4.04
CA HIS A 67 3.85 2.73 -4.18
C HIS A 67 3.21 2.67 -5.57
N LEU A 68 3.44 3.64 -6.45
CA LEU A 68 2.84 3.65 -7.80
C LEU A 68 3.32 2.48 -8.65
N LYS A 69 4.63 2.20 -8.64
CA LYS A 69 5.20 1.12 -9.46
C LYS A 69 4.63 -0.26 -9.07
N PRO A 70 4.59 -0.65 -7.78
CA PRO A 70 3.90 -1.88 -7.36
C PRO A 70 2.43 -1.97 -7.80
N VAL A 71 1.68 -0.85 -7.76
CA VAL A 71 0.29 -0.82 -8.23
C VAL A 71 0.22 -1.10 -9.73
N LEU A 72 1.01 -0.37 -10.53
CA LEU A 72 1.09 -0.56 -11.98
C LEU A 72 1.44 -2.01 -12.35
N LEU A 73 2.51 -2.56 -11.77
CA LEU A 73 2.94 -3.92 -12.08
C LEU A 73 1.87 -4.93 -11.71
N GLY A 74 1.21 -4.76 -10.57
CA GLY A 74 0.13 -5.63 -10.12
C GLY A 74 -1.12 -5.57 -11.00
N VAL A 75 -1.48 -4.38 -11.51
CA VAL A 75 -2.56 -4.20 -12.47
C VAL A 75 -2.20 -4.86 -13.80
N VAL A 76 -1.00 -4.67 -14.33
CA VAL A 76 -0.58 -5.29 -15.59
C VAL A 76 -0.48 -6.82 -15.44
N GLU A 77 0.10 -7.31 -14.34
CA GLU A 77 0.27 -8.74 -14.06
C GLU A 77 -1.06 -9.52 -14.08
N ARG A 78 -2.15 -8.85 -13.70
CA ARG A 78 -3.49 -9.41 -13.70
C ARG A 78 -3.97 -9.80 -15.10
N TYR A 79 -3.58 -9.04 -16.12
CA TYR A 79 -4.08 -9.21 -17.50
C TYR A 79 -3.12 -9.98 -18.40
N VAL A 80 -1.83 -10.07 -18.06
CA VAL A 80 -0.89 -10.87 -18.84
C VAL A 80 -1.03 -12.37 -18.56
N GLU A 81 -0.66 -13.17 -19.56
CA GLU A 81 -0.57 -14.63 -19.47
C GLU A 81 0.43 -15.07 -18.39
N ASN A 82 0.22 -16.27 -17.82
CA ASN A 82 0.93 -16.74 -16.63
C ASN A 82 2.46 -16.84 -16.82
N ASP A 83 2.90 -17.23 -18.02
CA ASP A 83 4.31 -17.30 -18.44
C ASP A 83 4.97 -15.92 -18.55
N ARG A 84 4.20 -14.87 -18.84
CA ARG A 84 4.68 -13.48 -18.94
C ARG A 84 4.70 -12.73 -17.61
N ARG A 85 3.97 -13.20 -16.60
CA ARG A 85 3.94 -12.57 -15.27
C ARG A 85 5.32 -12.43 -14.63
N ALA A 86 6.20 -13.39 -14.86
CA ALA A 86 7.58 -13.32 -14.37
C ALA A 86 8.34 -12.10 -14.93
N ARG A 87 8.09 -11.75 -16.20
CA ARG A 87 8.68 -10.56 -16.83
C ARG A 87 8.10 -9.29 -16.24
N VAL A 88 6.79 -9.21 -16.01
CA VAL A 88 6.18 -8.04 -15.36
C VAL A 88 6.77 -7.81 -13.97
N ARG A 89 7.00 -8.87 -13.19
CA ARG A 89 7.59 -8.77 -11.85
C ARG A 89 9.04 -8.30 -11.81
N THR A 90 9.79 -8.38 -12.92
CA THR A 90 11.13 -7.75 -12.96
C THR A 90 11.02 -6.23 -12.86
N GLY A 91 9.88 -5.66 -13.26
CA GLY A 91 9.64 -4.23 -13.27
C GLY A 91 10.56 -3.49 -14.23
N ASP A 92 11.02 -4.14 -15.30
CA ASP A 92 11.82 -3.50 -16.33
C ASP A 92 10.97 -2.51 -17.14
N ASP A 93 11.35 -1.24 -17.06
CA ASP A 93 10.66 -0.15 -17.75
C ASP A 93 10.79 -0.24 -19.28
N GLN A 94 11.74 -1.04 -19.82
CA GLN A 94 11.93 -1.22 -21.26
C GLN A 94 11.00 -2.27 -21.88
N LEU A 95 10.26 -3.03 -21.05
CA LEU A 95 9.33 -4.04 -21.56
C LEU A 95 8.23 -3.39 -22.39
N ARG A 96 8.09 -3.85 -23.63
CA ARG A 96 7.09 -3.40 -24.58
C ARG A 96 5.76 -4.09 -24.29
N LEU A 97 4.70 -3.30 -24.16
CA LEU A 97 3.38 -3.81 -23.77
C LEU A 97 2.87 -4.87 -24.76
N VAL A 98 2.97 -4.58 -26.06
CA VAL A 98 2.48 -5.49 -27.10
C VAL A 98 3.45 -6.65 -27.33
N GLU A 99 4.73 -6.36 -27.58
CA GLU A 99 5.68 -7.38 -28.04
C GLU A 99 6.18 -8.29 -26.92
N ASP A 100 6.52 -7.74 -25.75
CA ASP A 100 7.07 -8.52 -24.65
C ASP A 100 5.98 -9.10 -23.76
N LEU A 101 4.92 -8.33 -23.51
CA LEU A 101 3.86 -8.69 -22.58
C LEU A 101 2.59 -9.23 -23.25
N GLY A 102 2.49 -9.16 -24.57
CA GLY A 102 1.35 -9.72 -25.31
C GLY A 102 0.05 -8.95 -25.09
N ILE A 103 0.13 -7.68 -24.67
CA ILE A 103 -1.04 -6.83 -24.44
C ILE A 103 -1.61 -6.42 -25.79
N ASP A 104 -2.81 -6.90 -26.10
CA ASP A 104 -3.59 -6.48 -27.25
C ASP A 104 -4.41 -5.20 -26.97
N SER A 105 -5.13 -4.71 -27.98
CA SER A 105 -5.92 -3.48 -27.89
C SER A 105 -7.07 -3.55 -26.88
N LEU A 106 -7.72 -4.70 -26.74
CA LEU A 106 -8.81 -4.90 -25.78
C LEU A 106 -8.22 -4.94 -24.37
N THR A 107 -7.17 -5.73 -24.16
CA THR A 107 -6.48 -5.81 -22.87
C THR A 107 -5.95 -4.44 -22.42
N MET A 108 -5.43 -3.63 -23.35
CA MET A 108 -5.01 -2.27 -23.06
C MET A 108 -6.16 -1.40 -22.53
N LEU A 109 -7.35 -1.50 -23.15
CA LEU A 109 -8.54 -0.79 -22.68
C LEU A 109 -8.96 -1.26 -21.27
N GLU A 110 -8.92 -2.56 -20.99
CA GLU A 110 -9.26 -3.09 -19.67
C GLU A 110 -8.28 -2.62 -18.59
N ILE A 111 -6.98 -2.56 -18.89
CA ILE A 111 -5.95 -2.01 -18.00
C ILE A 111 -6.22 -0.54 -17.71
N VAL A 112 -6.56 0.24 -18.75
CA VAL A 112 -6.88 1.67 -18.62
C VAL A 112 -8.08 1.88 -17.72
N VAL A 113 -9.19 1.18 -18.00
CA VAL A 113 -10.42 1.28 -17.18
C VAL A 113 -10.13 0.94 -15.72
N LEU A 114 -9.44 -0.16 -15.44
CA LEU A 114 -9.11 -0.53 -14.06
C LEU A 114 -8.19 0.51 -13.39
N THR A 115 -7.26 1.10 -14.14
CA THR A 115 -6.32 2.09 -13.61
C THR A 115 -7.01 3.43 -13.35
N GLU A 116 -7.91 3.87 -14.22
CA GLU A 116 -8.74 5.07 -14.04
C GLU A 116 -9.65 4.94 -12.82
N GLU A 117 -10.34 3.80 -12.69
CA GLU A 117 -11.17 3.50 -11.52
C GLU A 117 -10.35 3.45 -10.24
N ALA A 118 -9.18 2.79 -10.26
CA ALA A 118 -8.35 2.62 -9.07
C ALA A 118 -7.64 3.90 -8.63
N LEU A 119 -7.33 4.83 -9.53
CA LEU A 119 -6.57 6.05 -9.21
C LEU A 119 -7.42 7.32 -9.28
N HIS A 120 -8.70 7.24 -9.65
CA HIS A 120 -9.60 8.37 -9.91
C HIS A 120 -8.98 9.42 -10.85
N ILE A 121 -8.41 8.96 -11.97
CA ILE A 121 -7.81 9.80 -13.01
C ILE A 121 -8.56 9.63 -14.34
N SER A 122 -8.29 10.50 -15.30
CA SER A 122 -8.81 10.38 -16.68
C SER A 122 -7.68 10.33 -17.70
N ILE A 123 -7.79 9.40 -18.63
CA ILE A 123 -6.81 9.05 -19.66
C ILE A 123 -7.48 9.22 -21.03
N SER A 124 -6.96 10.14 -21.84
CA SER A 124 -7.49 10.37 -23.19
C SER A 124 -6.88 9.43 -24.22
N ASN A 125 -7.58 9.24 -25.35
CA ASN A 125 -7.09 8.40 -26.44
C ASN A 125 -5.75 8.91 -27.02
N GLU A 126 -5.56 10.22 -27.09
CA GLU A 126 -4.31 10.84 -27.56
C GLU A 126 -3.13 10.42 -26.69
N GLU A 127 -3.32 10.38 -25.37
CA GLU A 127 -2.30 9.97 -24.40
C GLU A 127 -1.94 8.49 -24.55
N LEU A 128 -2.91 7.63 -24.85
CA LEU A 128 -2.67 6.20 -25.08
C LEU A 128 -1.78 5.94 -26.30
N THR A 129 -1.82 6.78 -27.33
CA THR A 129 -0.98 6.60 -28.53
C THR A 129 0.52 6.69 -28.26
N GLN A 130 0.91 7.35 -27.16
CA GLN A 130 2.30 7.56 -26.77
C GLN A 130 2.83 6.43 -25.88
N VAL A 131 1.96 5.55 -25.39
CA VAL A 131 2.31 4.50 -24.43
C VAL A 131 2.75 3.24 -25.18
N ARG A 132 4.03 2.88 -25.07
CA ARG A 132 4.59 1.67 -25.72
C ARG A 132 5.25 0.69 -24.76
N THR A 133 5.79 1.20 -23.65
CA THR A 133 6.52 0.42 -22.65
C THR A 133 5.91 0.55 -21.25
N LEU A 134 6.27 -0.36 -20.34
CA LEU A 134 5.90 -0.22 -18.92
C LEU A 134 6.41 1.09 -18.31
N GLY A 135 7.60 1.55 -18.72
CA GLY A 135 8.16 2.83 -18.29
C GLY A 135 7.32 4.02 -18.73
N ASP A 136 6.74 3.97 -19.93
CA ASP A 136 5.85 5.03 -20.44
C ASP A 136 4.58 5.11 -19.60
N VAL A 137 3.95 3.95 -19.32
CA VAL A 137 2.78 3.89 -18.42
C VAL A 137 3.13 4.47 -17.06
N ARG A 138 4.27 4.08 -16.47
CA ARG A 138 4.70 4.55 -15.15
C ARG A 138 4.86 6.07 -15.11
N ARG A 139 5.56 6.66 -16.10
CA ARG A 139 5.76 8.11 -16.20
C ARG A 139 4.44 8.83 -16.40
N PHE A 140 3.59 8.30 -17.27
CA PHE A 140 2.28 8.85 -17.56
C PHE A 140 1.39 8.89 -16.30
N LEU A 141 1.28 7.76 -15.59
CA LEU A 141 0.50 7.68 -14.36
C LEU A 141 1.08 8.57 -13.26
N ALA A 142 2.40 8.71 -13.18
CA ALA A 142 3.03 9.59 -12.19
C ALA A 142 2.54 11.04 -12.36
N THR A 143 2.47 11.53 -13.60
CA THR A 143 1.93 12.87 -13.91
C THR A 143 0.45 12.98 -13.56
N LYS A 144 -0.36 11.96 -13.88
CA LYS A 144 -1.82 11.99 -13.63
C LYS A 144 -2.17 11.96 -12.15
N VAL A 145 -1.46 11.13 -11.39
CA VAL A 145 -1.68 10.98 -9.94
C VAL A 145 -1.47 12.30 -9.20
N GLU A 146 -0.55 13.16 -9.64
CA GLU A 146 -0.37 14.49 -9.03
C GLU A 146 -1.65 15.35 -9.06
N THR A 147 -2.50 15.14 -10.08
CA THR A 147 -3.78 15.85 -10.23
C THR A 147 -4.98 15.07 -9.69
N ALA A 148 -4.77 13.89 -9.10
CA ALA A 148 -5.87 13.04 -8.63
C ALA A 148 -6.59 13.68 -7.43
N PRO A 149 -7.94 13.67 -7.39
CA PRO A 149 -8.71 14.32 -6.32
C PRO A 149 -8.34 13.85 -4.91
N TRP A 150 -8.14 12.53 -4.74
CA TRP A 150 -7.77 11.92 -3.46
C TRP A 150 -6.40 12.36 -2.96
N ARG A 151 -5.49 12.72 -3.87
CA ARG A 151 -4.13 13.16 -3.54
C ARG A 151 -4.14 14.63 -3.14
N LEU A 152 -4.82 15.46 -3.92
CA LEU A 152 -4.97 16.88 -3.64
C LEU A 152 -5.65 17.11 -2.28
N ALA A 153 -6.66 16.30 -1.94
CA ALA A 153 -7.35 16.35 -0.65
C ALA A 153 -6.45 16.01 0.56
N ARG A 154 -5.28 15.40 0.34
CA ARG A 154 -4.33 14.96 1.38
C ARG A 154 -3.04 15.79 1.42
N ALA A 155 -2.81 16.62 0.41
CA ALA A 155 -1.63 17.48 0.33
C ALA A 155 -1.80 18.82 1.09
N GLY A 156 -3.03 19.16 1.50
CA GLY A 156 -3.36 20.31 2.35
C GLY A 156 -3.64 19.89 3.79
#